data_AF-A0A485NYN2-F1
#
_entry.id   AF-A0A485NYN2-F1
#
_cell.length_a   1.000
_cell.length_b   1.000
_cell.length_c   1.000
_cell.angle_alpha   90.00
_cell.angle_beta   90.00
_cell.angle_gamma   90.00
#
_symmetry.space_group_name_H-M   'P 1'
#
loop_
_entity.id
_entity.type
_entity.pdbx_description
1 polymer ?
#
loop_
_entity_poly.entity_id
_entity_poly.type
_entity_poly.pdbx_seq_one_letter_code
_entity_poly.pdbx_strand_id
1 'polypeptide(L)'
;MTELFCSGASSRQRGPRRSRVLKEIRKLQKSTDLLLRKSPFGRLAREICVKFTRGVDFYWQAQALLALQEAAEAFLVHLFEDAYLLSLHAGRVTLFPKDVQLARRIRGIQEGLG
;
A
#
# COMPACT_ATOMS: atom_id res chain seq x y z
N MET A 1 21.53 44.47 36.98
CA MET A 1 21.67 43.01 37.16
C MET A 1 20.29 42.53 37.61
N THR A 2 19.39 42.02 36.78
CA THR A 2 19.51 41.21 35.56
C THR A 2 18.22 41.34 34.74
N GLU A 3 18.34 41.59 33.44
CA GLU A 3 17.26 41.39 32.48
C GLU A 3 16.99 39.89 32.32
N LEU A 4 15.75 39.45 32.48
CA LEU A 4 15.32 38.10 32.15
C LEU A 4 14.73 38.11 30.74
N PHE A 5 15.57 37.74 29.76
CA PHE A 5 15.18 37.38 28.41
C PHE A 5 14.23 36.17 28.46
N CYS A 6 12.94 36.38 28.22
CA CYS A 6 12.01 35.29 27.95
C CYS A 6 12.09 34.92 26.46
N SER A 7 12.89 33.91 26.14
CA SER A 7 13.01 33.35 24.79
C SER A 7 11.65 32.84 24.30
N GLY A 8 11.14 33.43 23.22
CA GLY A 8 9.94 32.99 22.54
C GLY A 8 10.12 31.57 22.00
N ALA A 9 9.34 30.62 22.53
CA ALA A 9 9.25 29.27 22.00
C ALA A 9 8.66 29.31 20.59
N SER A 10 9.48 29.04 19.59
CA SER A 10 9.06 28.86 18.20
C SER A 10 8.09 27.68 18.10
N SER A 11 6.79 27.99 18.09
CA SER A 11 5.76 27.00 17.82
C SER A 11 5.99 26.45 16.41
N ARG A 12 6.39 25.18 16.30
CA ARG A 12 6.45 24.46 15.03
C ARG A 12 5.02 24.36 14.48
N GLN A 13 4.61 25.32 13.64
CA GLN A 13 3.33 25.26 12.94
C GLN A 13 3.27 23.97 12.13
N ARG A 14 2.39 23.06 12.55
CA ARG A 14 2.15 21.80 11.82
C ARG A 14 1.40 22.18 10.54
N GLY A 15 2.13 22.20 9.42
CA GLY A 15 1.55 22.51 8.11
C GLY A 15 0.35 21.61 7.76
N PRO A 16 -0.53 22.05 6.83
CA PRO A 16 -1.81 21.40 6.57
C PRO A 16 -1.64 19.93 6.17
N ARG A 17 -2.46 19.03 6.74
CA ARG A 17 -2.41 17.58 6.46
C ARG A 17 -2.48 17.26 4.96
N ARG A 18 -3.29 18.00 4.20
CA ARG A 18 -3.42 17.88 2.74
C ARG A 18 -2.08 18.09 1.99
N SER A 19 -1.23 18.99 2.49
CA SER A 19 0.11 19.23 1.92
C SER A 19 1.06 18.04 2.12
N ARG A 20 0.90 17.28 3.22
CA ARG A 20 1.74 16.10 3.50
C ARG A 20 1.37 14.91 2.63
N VAL A 21 0.07 14.64 2.49
CA VAL A 21 -0.45 13.55 1.65
C VAL A 21 -0.04 13.74 0.19
N LEU A 22 -0.18 14.95 -0.36
CA LEU A 22 0.24 15.22 -1.75
C LEU A 22 1.76 15.05 -1.96
N LYS A 23 2.58 15.38 -0.97
CA LYS A 23 4.03 15.13 -1.02
C LYS A 23 4.34 13.64 -1.00
N GLU A 24 3.61 12.87 -0.19
CA GLU A 24 3.76 11.42 -0.09
C GLU A 24 3.37 10.72 -1.39
N ILE A 25 2.21 11.08 -1.98
CA ILE A 25 1.77 10.56 -3.29
C ILE A 25 2.85 10.79 -4.35
N ARG A 26 3.34 12.02 -4.49
CA ARG A 26 4.39 12.35 -5.48
C ARG A 26 5.69 11.60 -5.23
N LYS A 27 6.05 11.38 -3.96
CA LYS A 27 7.25 10.60 -3.61
C LYS A 27 7.08 9.15 -4.00
N LEU A 28 5.98 8.52 -3.61
CA LEU A 28 5.70 7.10 -3.86
C LEU A 28 5.55 6.80 -5.36
N GLN A 29 4.91 7.69 -6.12
CA GLN A 29 4.77 7.55 -7.58
C GLN A 29 6.10 7.73 -8.33
N LYS A 30 7.10 8.39 -7.73
CA LYS A 30 8.42 8.57 -8.34
C LYS A 30 9.38 7.42 -8.05
N SER A 31 9.21 6.74 -6.92
CA SER A 31 10.03 5.59 -6.52
C SER A 31 9.47 4.29 -7.08
N THR A 32 10.33 3.28 -7.21
CA THR A 32 9.96 1.90 -7.58
C THR A 32 10.34 0.90 -6.49
N ASP A 33 10.53 1.38 -5.26
CA ASP A 33 10.87 0.54 -4.11
C ASP A 33 9.67 -0.30 -3.68
N LEU A 34 9.92 -1.55 -3.25
CA LEU A 34 8.87 -2.38 -2.67
C LEU A 34 8.35 -1.78 -1.36
N LEU A 35 7.03 -1.71 -1.25
CA LEU A 35 6.32 -1.05 -0.15
C LEU A 35 6.11 -2.00 1.04
N LEU A 36 5.90 -3.28 0.79
CA LEU A 36 5.73 -4.28 1.84
C LEU A 36 7.09 -4.75 2.38
N ARG A 37 7.14 -4.99 3.69
CA ARG A 37 8.33 -5.58 4.30
C ARG A 37 8.50 -7.02 3.81
N LYS A 38 9.71 -7.36 3.34
CA LYS A 38 10.05 -8.67 2.77
C LYS A 38 9.82 -9.85 3.74
N SER A 39 10.15 -9.67 5.03
CA SER A 39 10.04 -10.75 6.03
C SER A 39 8.58 -11.21 6.29
N PRO A 40 7.61 -10.33 6.63
CA PRO A 40 6.23 -10.76 6.81
C PRO A 40 5.60 -11.29 5.51
N PHE A 41 5.93 -10.70 4.36
CA PHE A 41 5.47 -11.21 3.05
C PHE A 41 5.95 -12.64 2.79
N GLY A 42 7.24 -12.91 3.04
CA GLY A 42 7.81 -14.25 2.89
C GLY A 42 7.21 -15.28 3.85
N ARG A 43 6.83 -14.88 5.07
CA ARG A 43 6.12 -15.76 6.02
C ARG A 43 4.72 -16.11 5.49
N LEU A 44 3.98 -15.11 5.00
CA LEU A 44 2.65 -15.31 4.42
C LEU A 44 2.70 -16.23 3.20
N ALA A 45 3.64 -16.01 2.28
CA ALA A 45 3.79 -16.85 1.09
C ALA A 45 4.05 -18.32 1.44
N ARG A 46 4.90 -18.58 2.45
CA ARG A 46 5.17 -19.94 2.95
C ARG A 46 3.95 -20.55 3.64
N GLU A 47 3.25 -19.79 4.48
CA GLU A 47 2.03 -20.27 5.15
C GLU A 47 0.96 -20.69 4.14
N ILE A 48 0.75 -19.90 3.09
CA ILE A 48 -0.18 -20.23 2.01
C ILE A 48 0.29 -21.48 1.27
N CYS A 49 1.58 -21.58 0.95
CA CYS A 49 2.15 -22.75 0.27
C CYS A 49 1.90 -24.05 1.02
N VAL A 50 2.10 -24.06 2.35
CA VAL A 50 1.88 -25.24 3.20
C VAL A 50 0.45 -25.77 3.12
N LYS A 51 -0.55 -24.90 2.90
CA LYS A 51 -1.96 -25.30 2.74
C LYS A 51 -2.19 -26.14 1.48
N PHE A 52 -1.35 -26.00 0.45
CA PHE A 52 -1.45 -26.75 -0.80
C PHE A 52 -0.53 -27.97 -0.84
N THR A 53 0.52 -28.00 -0.02
CA THR A 53 1.56 -29.04 -0.06
C THR A 53 1.37 -30.13 0.99
N ARG A 54 0.20 -30.18 1.65
CA ARG A 54 -0.16 -31.19 2.68
C ARG A 54 0.87 -31.28 3.80
N GLY A 55 1.46 -30.15 4.20
CA GLY A 55 2.46 -30.10 5.27
C GLY A 55 3.91 -30.33 4.82
N VAL A 56 4.19 -30.41 3.51
CA VAL A 56 5.56 -30.45 3.00
C VAL A 56 6.12 -29.03 2.89
N ASP A 57 7.21 -28.78 3.60
CA ASP A 57 7.93 -27.51 3.56
C ASP A 57 8.85 -27.43 2.33
N PHE A 58 8.53 -26.55 1.40
CA PHE A 58 9.41 -26.27 0.26
C PHE A 58 10.48 -25.23 0.59
N TYR A 59 11.66 -25.42 0.00
CA TYR A 59 12.69 -24.39 -0.05
C TYR A 59 12.33 -23.35 -1.10
N TRP A 60 12.44 -22.08 -0.72
CA TRP A 60 12.14 -20.96 -1.61
C TRP A 60 13.43 -20.25 -2.00
N GLN A 61 13.60 -20.04 -3.30
CA GLN A 61 14.65 -19.15 -3.81
C GLN A 61 14.31 -17.70 -3.44
N ALA A 62 15.33 -16.92 -3.07
CA ALA A 62 15.15 -15.50 -2.76
C ALA A 62 14.50 -14.73 -3.94
N GLN A 63 14.93 -15.02 -5.17
CA GLN A 63 14.40 -14.38 -6.38
C GLN A 63 12.92 -14.70 -6.62
N ALA A 64 12.47 -15.92 -6.29
CA ALA A 64 11.06 -16.30 -6.44
C ALA A 64 10.15 -15.49 -5.50
N LEU A 65 10.59 -15.29 -4.25
CA LEU A 65 9.86 -14.45 -3.30
C LEU A 65 9.83 -12.97 -3.72
N LEU A 66 10.92 -12.47 -4.32
CA LEU A 66 10.95 -11.11 -4.86
C LEU A 66 9.99 -10.94 -6.04
N ALA A 67 10.02 -11.85 -7.01
CA ALA A 67 9.11 -11.81 -8.17
C ALA A 67 7.63 -11.89 -7.74
N LEU A 68 7.32 -12.74 -6.77
CA LEU A 68 5.96 -12.84 -6.22
C LEU A 68 5.53 -11.54 -5.52
N GLN A 69 6.45 -10.90 -4.79
CA GLN A 69 6.19 -9.62 -4.15
C GLN A 69 5.97 -8.49 -5.17
N GLU A 70 6.82 -8.40 -6.20
CA GLU A 70 6.67 -7.41 -7.28
C GLU A 70 5.32 -7.54 -7.98
N ALA A 71 4.93 -8.76 -8.36
CA ALA A 71 3.65 -9.01 -8.99
C ALA A 71 2.46 -8.66 -8.08
N ALA A 72 2.52 -9.04 -6.80
CA ALA A 72 1.45 -8.77 -5.84
C ALA A 72 1.27 -7.28 -5.56
N GLU A 73 2.36 -6.53 -5.37
CA GLU A 73 2.29 -5.08 -5.14
C GLU A 73 1.81 -4.35 -6.39
N ALA A 74 2.32 -4.70 -7.57
CA ALA A 74 1.84 -4.14 -8.83
C ALA A 74 0.33 -4.37 -9.01
N PHE A 75 -0.15 -5.59 -8.76
CA PHE A 75 -1.58 -5.90 -8.83
C PHE A 75 -2.43 -5.04 -7.89
N LEU A 76 -2.00 -4.90 -6.63
CA LEU A 76 -2.73 -4.10 -5.63
C LEU A 76 -2.76 -2.62 -5.97
N VAL A 77 -1.67 -2.05 -6.48
CA VAL A 77 -1.61 -0.65 -6.92
C VAL A 77 -2.64 -0.39 -8.02
N HIS A 78 -2.63 -1.20 -9.09
CA HIS A 78 -3.60 -1.05 -10.17
C HIS A 78 -5.04 -1.25 -9.69
N LEU A 79 -5.29 -2.21 -8.79
CA LEU A 79 -6.63 -2.44 -8.24
C LEU A 79 -7.13 -1.23 -7.44
N PHE A 80 -6.24 -0.57 -6.69
CA PHE A 80 -6.60 0.64 -5.95
C PHE A 80 -6.82 1.85 -6.85
N GLU A 81 -6.11 1.97 -7.96
CA GLU A 81 -6.35 3.01 -8.97
C GLU A 81 -7.77 2.90 -9.54
N ASP A 82 -8.18 1.70 -9.96
CA ASP A 82 -9.53 1.45 -10.49
C ASP A 82 -10.61 1.66 -9.43
N ALA A 83 -10.40 1.13 -8.22
CA ALA A 83 -11.34 1.33 -7.12
C ALA A 83 -11.47 2.81 -6.74
N TYR A 84 -10.40 3.59 -6.88
CA TYR A 84 -10.43 5.02 -6.61
C TYR A 84 -11.24 5.78 -7.66
N LEU A 85 -11.16 5.40 -8.95
CA LEU A 85 -12.04 5.96 -9.99
C LEU A 85 -13.53 5.75 -9.68
N LEU A 86 -13.89 4.59 -9.13
CA LEU A 86 -15.26 4.31 -8.69
C LEU A 86 -15.68 5.16 -7.48
N SER A 87 -14.76 5.42 -6.55
CA SER A 87 -15.03 6.31 -5.42
C SER A 87 -15.30 7.75 -5.88
N LEU A 88 -14.54 8.24 -6.86
CA LEU A 88 -14.73 9.54 -7.50
C LEU A 88 -16.03 9.61 -8.29
N HIS A 89 -16.37 8.54 -9.02
CA HIS A 89 -17.65 8.44 -9.73
C HIS A 89 -18.85 8.58 -8.79
N ALA A 90 -18.73 8.09 -7.55
CA ALA A 90 -19.74 8.24 -6.51
C ALA A 90 -19.66 9.58 -5.74
N GLY A 91 -18.88 10.56 -6.21
CA GLY A 91 -18.74 11.89 -5.59
C GLY A 91 -17.96 11.90 -4.28
N ARG A 92 -17.22 10.83 -3.95
CA ARG A 92 -16.44 10.70 -2.71
C ARG A 92 -14.94 10.79 -3.00
N VAL A 93 -14.18 11.25 -2.00
CA VAL A 93 -12.71 11.22 -2.03
C VAL A 93 -12.16 10.06 -1.19
N THR A 94 -12.96 9.53 -0.25
CA THR A 94 -12.59 8.38 0.56
C THR A 94 -12.97 7.09 -0.16
N LEU A 95 -12.02 6.17 -0.27
CA LEU A 95 -12.20 4.83 -0.84
C LEU A 95 -12.85 3.91 0.20
N PHE A 96 -13.85 3.14 -0.23
CA PHE A 96 -14.58 2.20 0.62
C PHE A 96 -14.46 0.76 0.10
N PRO A 97 -14.69 -0.26 0.95
CA PRO A 97 -14.63 -1.67 0.54
C PRO A 97 -15.53 -2.02 -0.65
N LYS A 98 -16.70 -1.37 -0.74
CA LYS A 98 -17.65 -1.54 -1.86
C LYS A 98 -17.05 -1.12 -3.21
N ASP A 99 -16.14 -0.14 -3.23
CA ASP A 99 -15.50 0.35 -4.45
C ASP A 99 -14.49 -0.70 -4.95
N VAL A 100 -13.73 -1.32 -4.04
CA VAL A 100 -12.79 -2.41 -4.36
C VAL A 100 -13.54 -3.67 -4.84
N GLN A 101 -14.62 -4.04 -4.15
CA GLN A 101 -15.45 -5.18 -4.55
C GLN A 101 -16.05 -4.97 -5.94
N LEU A 102 -16.51 -3.77 -6.23
CA LEU A 102 -17.05 -3.42 -7.54
C LEU A 102 -15.95 -3.42 -8.62
N ALA A 103 -14.76 -2.88 -8.35
CA ALA A 103 -13.62 -2.93 -9.27
C ALA A 103 -13.26 -4.38 -9.65
N ARG A 104 -13.15 -5.27 -8.65
CA ARG A 104 -12.91 -6.71 -8.89
C ARG A 104 -14.03 -7.36 -9.71
N ARG A 105 -15.29 -6.98 -9.47
CA ARG A 105 -16.43 -7.50 -10.22
C ARG A 105 -16.43 -7.07 -11.69
N ILE A 106 -16.07 -5.81 -11.96
CA ILE A 106 -16.03 -5.24 -13.32
C ILE A 106 -14.86 -5.80 -14.13
N ARG A 107 -13.68 -5.99 -13.50
CA ARG A 107 -12.51 -6.66 -14.11
C ARG A 107 -12.77 -8.11 -14.54
N GLY A 108 -13.87 -8.71 -14.07
CA GLY A 108 -14.23 -10.08 -14.41
C GLY A 108 -13.37 -11.13 -13.71
N ILE A 109 -13.51 -12.38 -14.17
CA ILE A 109 -12.92 -13.54 -13.47
C ILE A 109 -11.41 -13.61 -13.65
N GLN A 110 -10.89 -13.19 -14.81
CA GLN A 110 -9.46 -13.35 -15.16
C GLN A 110 -8.54 -12.36 -14.43
N GLU A 111 -8.98 -11.12 -14.21
CA GLU A 111 -8.15 -10.09 -13.56
C GLU A 111 -8.66 -9.67 -12.18
N GLY A 112 -9.91 -10.00 -11.83
CA GLY A 112 -10.55 -9.53 -10.60
C GLY A 112 -10.55 -10.54 -9.46
N LEU A 113 -10.68 -11.84 -9.75
CA LEU A 113 -10.93 -12.86 -8.72
C LEU A 113 -9.66 -13.55 -8.21
N GLY A 114 -8.59 -13.59 -9.00
CA GLY A 114 -7.39 -14.35 -8.68
C GLY A 114 -7.60 -15.84 -8.93
#